data_AF-A0A3N1PT22-F1
#
_entry.id   AF-A0A3N1PT22-F1
#
_cell.length_a   1.000
_cell.length_b   1.000
_cell.length_c   1.000
_cell.angle_alpha   90.00
_cell.angle_beta   90.00
_cell.angle_gamma   90.00
#
_symmetry.space_group_name_H-M   'P 1'
#
loop_
_entity.id
_entity.type
_entity.pdbx_description
1 polymer ?
#
loop_
_entity_poly.entity_id
_entity_poly.type
_entity_poly.pdbx_seq_one_letter_code
_entity_poly.pdbx_strand_id
1 'polypeptide(L)'
;MDIKLRFVNHSNDANNSEFVVFQKNVSSDFDELNVAWKVIKNCGQGDYHPFAFPMTMSVGASDSDGNYMPEIVAENGQMYSVQQTTSGHRLQFTGPGTSSKEVQLRNDLTKGAINCNIMKAGRLLATKTGVAPGQKAVFQFKPTIWIGAASQIVEGEVMNSAIISDINTEISLLGIASADLVVTGGGPGANSTPFVFSLENVVMA
;
A
#
# COMPACT_ATOMS: atom_id res chain seq x y z
N MET A 1 -1.51 -15.77 6.22
CA MET A 1 -2.16 -15.37 7.47
C MET A 1 -2.26 -13.86 7.44
N ASP A 2 -3.43 -13.32 7.78
CA ASP A 2 -3.66 -11.88 7.78
C ASP A 2 -3.56 -11.34 9.19
N ILE A 3 -3.04 -10.12 9.33
CA ILE A 3 -2.92 -9.43 10.60
C ILE A 3 -4.24 -8.72 10.86
N LYS A 4 -4.91 -9.06 11.97
CA LYS A 4 -6.20 -8.45 12.32
C LYS A 4 -5.96 -7.14 13.07
N LEU A 5 -6.27 -6.02 12.44
CA LEU A 5 -6.10 -4.71 13.04
C LEU A 5 -7.47 -4.10 13.36
N ARG A 6 -7.52 -3.33 14.43
CA ARG A 6 -8.68 -2.50 14.75
C ARG A 6 -8.20 -1.09 15.01
N PHE A 7 -8.56 -0.17 14.13
CA PHE A 7 -8.33 1.24 14.40
C PHE A 7 -9.24 1.70 15.52
N VAL A 8 -8.73 2.41 16.52
CA VAL A 8 -9.50 2.94 17.65
C VAL A 8 -9.24 4.44 17.76
N ASN A 9 -10.30 5.23 17.69
CA ASN A 9 -10.18 6.68 17.74
C ASN A 9 -10.35 7.22 19.16
N HIS A 10 -9.26 7.50 19.85
CA HIS A 10 -9.25 8.25 21.11
C HIS A 10 -8.78 9.70 20.93
N SER A 11 -8.70 10.19 19.70
CA SER A 11 -8.33 11.58 19.44
C SER A 11 -9.44 12.55 19.88
N ASN A 12 -9.05 13.80 20.11
CA ASN A 12 -9.95 14.91 20.39
C ASN A 12 -10.32 15.66 19.10
N ASP A 13 -10.15 15.05 17.93
CA ASP A 13 -10.32 15.72 16.65
C ASP A 13 -11.78 16.06 16.34
N ALA A 14 -12.09 17.36 16.42
CA ALA A 14 -13.39 17.91 16.05
C ALA A 14 -13.56 18.13 14.54
N ASN A 15 -12.48 18.05 13.75
CA ASN A 15 -12.52 18.27 12.29
C ASN A 15 -12.89 17.00 11.51
N ASN A 16 -13.04 15.86 12.19
CA ASN A 16 -13.38 14.57 11.60
C ASN A 16 -12.42 14.20 10.45
N SER A 17 -11.13 14.28 10.74
CA SER A 17 -10.05 13.94 9.80
C SER A 17 -10.18 12.50 9.32
N GLU A 18 -9.74 12.25 8.09
CA GLU A 18 -9.62 10.89 7.57
C GLU A 18 -8.27 10.33 7.99
N PHE A 19 -8.22 9.03 8.30
CA PHE A 19 -6.97 8.35 8.60
C PHE A 19 -6.59 7.42 7.46
N VAL A 20 -5.39 7.58 6.92
CA VAL A 20 -4.90 6.77 5.81
C VAL A 20 -3.82 5.81 6.29
N VAL A 21 -3.91 4.57 5.81
CA VAL A 21 -2.92 3.51 6.01
C VAL A 21 -2.36 3.10 4.65
N PHE A 22 -1.04 3.05 4.54
CA PHE A 22 -0.33 2.69 3.31
C PHE A 22 1.02 2.01 3.61
N GLN A 23 1.73 1.56 2.56
CA GLN A 23 3.12 1.14 2.66
C GLN A 23 3.98 1.92 1.66
N LYS A 24 5.25 2.10 2.00
CA LYS A 24 6.27 2.68 1.11
C LYS A 24 7.06 1.57 0.43
N ASN A 25 7.29 1.66 -0.87
CA ASN A 25 8.24 0.85 -1.62
C ASN A 25 9.64 1.38 -1.33
N VAL A 26 10.46 0.56 -0.69
CA VAL A 26 11.83 0.95 -0.31
C VAL A 26 12.87 0.63 -1.39
N SER A 27 12.43 0.27 -2.59
CA SER A 27 13.30 0.03 -3.75
C SER A 27 14.00 1.31 -4.23
N SER A 28 15.27 1.20 -4.61
CA SER A 28 16.14 2.34 -4.97
C SER A 28 15.77 3.06 -6.27
N ASP A 29 14.98 2.44 -7.14
CA ASP A 29 14.80 2.86 -8.54
C ASP A 29 13.46 3.58 -8.79
N PHE A 30 12.96 4.32 -7.80
CA PHE A 30 11.55 4.71 -7.75
C PHE A 30 11.30 6.16 -7.33
N ASP A 31 10.70 6.95 -8.24
CA ASP A 31 9.95 8.18 -7.91
C ASP A 31 8.56 7.74 -7.42
N GLU A 32 8.36 7.64 -6.11
CA GLU A 32 7.24 6.87 -5.56
C GLU A 32 5.92 7.63 -5.41
N LEU A 33 4.93 7.13 -6.15
CA LEU A 33 3.52 7.38 -5.94
C LEU A 33 3.01 6.43 -4.84
N ASN A 34 2.81 6.97 -3.63
CA ASN A 34 2.27 6.19 -2.52
C ASN A 34 0.76 6.07 -2.66
N VAL A 35 0.21 4.88 -2.54
CA VAL A 35 -1.23 4.63 -2.70
C VAL A 35 -1.90 4.57 -1.32
N ALA A 36 -3.05 5.24 -1.18
CA ALA A 36 -3.88 5.18 0.02
C ALA A 36 -4.56 3.81 0.13
N TRP A 37 -3.82 2.78 0.57
CA TRP A 37 -4.30 1.39 0.57
C TRP A 37 -5.58 1.18 1.40
N LYS A 38 -5.69 1.85 2.54
CA LYS A 38 -6.89 1.82 3.39
C LYS A 38 -7.18 3.21 3.94
N VAL A 39 -8.42 3.66 3.82
CA VAL A 39 -8.85 4.96 4.36
C VAL A 39 -9.98 4.74 5.35
N ILE A 40 -9.81 5.27 6.55
CA ILE A 40 -10.79 5.22 7.63
C ILE A 40 -11.43 6.61 7.71
N LYS A 41 -12.71 6.67 7.34
CA LYS A 41 -13.51 7.90 7.29
C LYS A 41 -14.57 7.86 8.39
N ASN A 42 -14.90 9.02 8.95
CA ASN A 42 -16.03 9.20 9.87
C ASN A 42 -16.01 8.25 11.09
N CYS A 43 -14.82 7.96 11.63
CA CYS A 43 -14.69 7.17 12.87
C CYS A 43 -14.75 8.15 14.05
N GLY A 44 -15.85 8.17 14.79
CA GLY A 44 -16.03 9.10 15.91
C GLY A 44 -15.09 8.82 17.09
N GLN A 45 -15.00 9.76 18.03
CA GLN A 45 -14.25 9.56 19.26
C GLN A 45 -14.88 8.43 20.09
N GLY A 46 -14.06 7.45 20.49
CA GLY A 46 -14.48 6.21 21.15
C GLY A 46 -14.88 5.08 20.20
N ASP A 47 -15.06 5.36 18.91
CA ASP A 47 -15.41 4.36 17.91
C ASP A 47 -14.18 3.59 17.41
N TYR A 48 -14.45 2.48 16.73
CA TYR A 48 -13.42 1.66 16.12
C TYR A 48 -13.76 1.18 14.71
N HIS A 49 -12.73 0.91 13.91
CA HIS A 49 -12.85 0.38 12.56
C HIS A 49 -11.97 -0.87 12.38
N PRO A 50 -12.54 -2.09 12.30
CA PRO A 50 -11.78 -3.30 12.07
C PRO A 50 -11.34 -3.42 10.60
N PHE A 51 -10.12 -3.88 10.36
CA PHE A 51 -9.62 -4.22 9.04
C PHE A 51 -8.54 -5.31 9.11
N ALA A 52 -8.39 -6.10 8.06
CA ALA A 52 -7.34 -7.11 7.96
C ALA A 52 -6.22 -6.59 7.06
N PHE A 53 -4.98 -6.67 7.53
CA PHE A 53 -3.79 -6.41 6.74
C PHE A 53 -3.23 -7.74 6.20
N PRO A 54 -3.37 -8.02 4.90
CA PRO A 54 -2.94 -9.29 4.34
C PRO A 54 -1.42 -9.34 4.22
N MET A 55 -0.81 -10.46 4.61
CA MET A 55 0.63 -10.66 4.39
C MET A 55 0.94 -11.09 2.96
N THR A 56 0.01 -11.77 2.31
CA THR A 56 0.09 -12.10 0.88
C THR A 56 -0.07 -10.82 0.05
N MET A 57 0.56 -10.82 -1.13
CA MET A 57 0.38 -9.79 -2.14
C MET A 57 0.22 -10.44 -3.50
N SER A 58 -0.31 -9.69 -4.45
CA SER A 58 -0.38 -10.08 -5.85
C SER A 58 0.25 -9.02 -6.73
N VAL A 59 0.79 -9.45 -7.86
CA VAL A 59 1.24 -8.58 -8.93
C VAL A 59 0.14 -8.45 -9.98
N GLY A 60 -0.07 -7.23 -10.47
CA GLY A 60 -0.98 -6.92 -11.56
C GLY A 60 -0.29 -6.06 -12.61
N ALA A 61 -0.86 -6.01 -13.81
CA ALA A 61 -0.43 -5.10 -14.86
C ALA A 61 -1.64 -4.53 -15.59
N SER A 62 -1.52 -3.28 -16.03
CA SER A 62 -2.49 -2.65 -16.92
C SER A 62 -1.81 -1.94 -18.09
N ASP A 63 -2.56 -1.73 -19.17
CA ASP A 63 -2.10 -0.94 -20.31
C ASP A 63 -2.59 0.52 -20.24
N SER A 64 -2.22 1.32 -21.24
CA SER A 64 -2.61 2.73 -21.35
C SER A 64 -4.11 2.94 -21.61
N ASP A 65 -4.82 1.90 -22.03
CA ASP A 65 -6.22 1.98 -22.43
C ASP A 65 -7.17 1.59 -21.28
N GLY A 66 -6.60 1.33 -20.09
CA GLY A 66 -7.35 0.98 -18.89
C GLY A 66 -7.72 -0.50 -18.81
N ASN A 67 -7.08 -1.37 -19.60
CA ASN A 67 -7.30 -2.82 -19.48
C ASN A 67 -6.40 -3.39 -18.39
N TYR A 68 -6.96 -4.28 -17.57
CA TYR A 68 -6.24 -4.95 -16.47
C TYR A 68 -6.03 -6.42 -16.79
N MET A 69 -4.81 -6.90 -16.55
CA MET A 69 -4.46 -8.31 -16.65
C MET A 69 -4.79 -9.02 -15.33
N PRO A 70 -5.19 -10.30 -15.36
CA PRO A 70 -5.44 -11.06 -14.13
C PRO A 70 -4.23 -11.05 -13.20
N GLU A 71 -4.49 -10.79 -11.92
CA GLU A 71 -3.47 -10.76 -10.89
C GLU A 71 -2.87 -12.14 -10.61
N ILE A 72 -1.59 -12.17 -10.23
CA ILE A 72 -0.89 -13.39 -9.82
C ILE A 72 -0.38 -13.19 -8.40
N VAL A 73 -0.62 -14.16 -7.51
CA VAL A 73 -0.03 -14.16 -6.16
C VAL A 73 1.48 -14.11 -6.28
N ALA A 74 2.10 -13.16 -5.57
CA ALA A 74 3.52 -12.86 -5.68
C ALA A 74 4.25 -13.04 -4.35
N GLU A 75 5.47 -13.56 -4.42
CA GLU A 75 6.38 -13.70 -3.30
C GLU A 75 7.68 -12.92 -3.57
N ASN A 76 8.31 -12.44 -2.50
CA ASN A 76 9.63 -11.81 -2.61
C ASN A 76 10.64 -12.79 -3.21
N GLY A 77 11.53 -12.30 -4.07
CA GLY A 77 12.47 -13.13 -4.82
C GLY A 77 11.99 -13.56 -6.20
N GLN A 78 10.79 -13.14 -6.62
CA GLN A 78 10.20 -13.57 -7.89
C GLN A 78 10.19 -12.45 -8.94
N MET A 79 10.29 -12.87 -10.21
CA MET A 79 10.12 -12.01 -11.37
C MET A 79 8.93 -12.46 -12.21
N TYR A 80 8.18 -11.46 -12.66
CA TYR A 80 7.05 -11.56 -13.54
C TYR A 80 7.32 -10.76 -14.80
N SER A 81 6.62 -11.10 -15.89
CA SER A 81 6.67 -10.32 -17.12
C SER A 81 5.32 -10.23 -17.79
N VAL A 82 5.10 -9.11 -18.47
CA VAL A 82 4.01 -8.98 -19.44
C VAL A 82 4.54 -9.33 -20.82
N GLN A 83 3.98 -10.35 -21.45
CA GLN A 83 4.37 -10.83 -22.78
C GLN A 83 3.24 -10.71 -23.78
N GLN A 84 3.61 -10.57 -25.06
CA GLN A 84 2.64 -10.61 -26.14
C GLN A 84 2.23 -12.05 -26.44
N THR A 85 0.93 -12.25 -26.60
CA THR A 85 0.29 -13.50 -26.99
C THR A 85 -0.45 -13.33 -28.31
N THR A 86 -0.98 -14.40 -28.88
CA THR A 86 -1.76 -14.35 -30.13
C THR A 86 -3.00 -13.46 -30.03
N SER A 87 -3.58 -13.32 -28.84
CA SER A 87 -4.85 -12.59 -28.61
C SER A 87 -4.71 -11.36 -27.71
N GLY A 88 -3.50 -10.88 -27.42
CA GLY A 88 -3.28 -9.71 -26.55
C GLY A 88 -2.06 -9.84 -25.66
N HIS A 89 -2.12 -9.28 -24.46
CA HIS A 89 -1.02 -9.31 -23.49
C HIS A 89 -1.34 -10.26 -22.33
N ARG A 90 -0.30 -10.86 -21.74
CA ARG A 90 -0.46 -11.73 -20.58
C ARG A 90 0.62 -11.44 -19.55
N LEU A 91 0.20 -11.21 -18.31
CA LEU A 91 1.06 -11.26 -17.13
C LEU A 91 1.35 -12.73 -16.79
N GLN A 92 2.62 -13.06 -16.57
CA GLN A 92 3.03 -14.40 -16.17
C GLN A 92 4.28 -14.40 -15.28
N PHE A 93 4.42 -15.44 -14.47
CA PHE A 93 5.65 -15.74 -13.73
C PHE A 93 6.76 -16.15 -14.69
N THR A 94 7.95 -15.59 -14.51
CA THR A 94 9.09 -15.79 -15.42
C THR A 94 10.26 -16.51 -14.73
N GLY A 95 10.31 -16.51 -13.40
CA GLY A 95 11.35 -17.19 -12.64
C GLY A 95 11.81 -16.40 -11.41
N PRO A 96 12.98 -16.74 -10.84
CA PRO A 96 13.56 -15.97 -9.75
C PRO A 96 13.96 -14.56 -10.23
N GLY A 97 13.74 -13.56 -9.38
CA GLY A 97 14.20 -12.19 -9.58
C GLY A 97 15.67 -12.02 -9.22
N THR A 98 16.20 -10.82 -9.45
CA THR A 98 17.61 -10.52 -9.15
C THR A 98 17.89 -10.27 -7.66
N SER A 99 16.86 -10.26 -6.82
CA SER A 99 16.94 -9.95 -5.38
C SER A 99 15.89 -10.77 -4.63
N SER A 100 16.27 -11.42 -3.52
CA SER A 100 15.37 -12.22 -2.69
C SER A 100 14.38 -11.38 -1.86
N LYS A 101 14.50 -10.06 -1.89
CA LYS A 101 13.68 -9.12 -1.10
C LYS A 101 12.63 -8.39 -1.94
N GLU A 102 12.67 -8.55 -3.25
CA GLU A 102 11.87 -7.76 -4.18
C GLU A 102 10.91 -8.64 -4.98
N VAL A 103 9.80 -8.04 -5.40
CA VAL A 103 9.00 -8.51 -6.54
C VAL A 103 9.35 -7.64 -7.74
N GLN A 104 9.63 -8.29 -8.86
CA GLN A 104 10.02 -7.61 -10.09
C GLN A 104 8.98 -7.87 -11.17
N LEU A 105 8.58 -6.84 -11.90
CA LEU A 105 7.68 -6.96 -13.05
C LEU A 105 8.29 -6.26 -14.27
N ARG A 106 8.61 -7.04 -15.31
CA ARG A 106 9.22 -6.55 -16.55
C ARG A 106 8.20 -6.42 -17.67
N ASN A 107 8.34 -5.37 -18.48
CA ASN A 107 7.59 -5.24 -19.72
C ASN A 107 8.36 -5.92 -20.85
N ASP A 108 7.91 -7.11 -21.28
CA ASP A 108 8.52 -7.88 -22.36
C ASP A 108 7.80 -7.68 -23.71
N LEU A 109 6.93 -6.67 -23.79
CA LEU A 109 6.33 -6.26 -25.05
C LEU A 109 7.37 -5.61 -25.95
N THR A 110 7.14 -5.64 -27.27
CA THR A 110 7.98 -4.94 -28.25
C THR A 110 7.61 -3.46 -28.38
N LYS A 111 6.39 -3.10 -27.99
CA LYS A 111 5.84 -1.74 -28.02
C LYS A 111 4.78 -1.57 -26.93
N GLY A 112 4.55 -0.33 -26.52
CA GLY A 112 3.56 0.03 -25.51
C GLY A 112 4.13 -0.03 -24.10
N ALA A 113 3.83 1.00 -23.30
CA ALA A 113 4.15 1.01 -21.89
C ALA A 113 3.04 0.31 -21.09
N ILE A 114 3.41 -0.23 -19.94
CA ILE A 114 2.48 -0.84 -18.98
C ILE A 114 2.57 -0.13 -17.64
N ASN A 115 1.51 -0.22 -16.85
CA ASN A 115 1.55 0.08 -15.43
C ASN A 115 1.72 -1.23 -14.66
N CYS A 116 2.67 -1.23 -13.74
CA CYS A 116 2.98 -2.38 -12.89
C CYS A 116 2.39 -2.13 -11.50
N ASN A 117 1.58 -3.05 -11.00
CA ASN A 117 0.82 -2.85 -9.77
C ASN A 117 1.13 -3.95 -8.75
N ILE A 118 1.16 -3.57 -7.48
CA ILE A 118 1.10 -4.52 -6.35
C ILE A 118 -0.23 -4.33 -5.65
N MET A 119 -0.88 -5.44 -5.35
CA MET A 119 -2.19 -5.49 -4.75
C MET A 119 -2.14 -6.26 -3.42
N LYS A 120 -2.96 -5.84 -2.46
CA LYS A 120 -3.17 -6.51 -1.17
C LYS A 120 -4.66 -6.60 -0.88
N ALA A 121 -5.16 -7.83 -0.80
CA ALA A 121 -6.60 -8.13 -0.68
C ALA A 121 -7.44 -7.44 -1.78
N GLY A 122 -6.96 -7.48 -3.02
CA GLY A 122 -7.63 -6.86 -4.18
C GLY A 122 -7.62 -5.33 -4.20
N ARG A 123 -6.89 -4.67 -3.29
CA ARG A 123 -6.69 -3.22 -3.27
C ARG A 123 -5.30 -2.86 -3.75
N LEU A 124 -5.17 -1.76 -4.48
CA LEU A 124 -3.88 -1.23 -4.93
C LEU A 124 -3.04 -0.78 -3.73
N LEU A 125 -1.81 -1.29 -3.67
CA LEU A 125 -0.81 -0.96 -2.65
C LEU A 125 0.28 -0.05 -3.20
N ALA A 126 0.74 -0.32 -4.42
CA ALA A 126 1.76 0.46 -5.09
C ALA A 126 1.63 0.32 -6.60
N THR A 127 2.03 1.35 -7.34
CA THR A 127 2.03 1.33 -8.80
C THR A 127 3.26 2.02 -9.36
N LYS A 128 3.85 1.43 -10.41
CA LYS A 128 4.82 2.10 -11.29
C LYS A 128 4.17 2.28 -12.65
N THR A 129 3.90 3.51 -13.02
CA THR A 129 3.26 3.81 -14.31
C THR A 129 4.27 3.96 -15.43
N GLY A 130 3.85 3.68 -16.67
CA GLY A 130 4.65 4.01 -17.85
C GLY A 130 5.94 3.19 -18.02
N VAL A 131 5.96 1.94 -17.54
CA VAL A 131 7.11 1.03 -17.70
C VAL A 131 7.25 0.66 -19.18
N ALA A 132 8.30 1.15 -19.82
CA ALA A 132 8.53 0.97 -21.25
C ALA A 132 9.01 -0.47 -21.59
N PRO A 133 8.89 -0.91 -22.86
CA PRO A 133 9.48 -2.16 -23.36
C PRO A 133 10.93 -2.38 -22.89
N GLY A 134 11.21 -3.57 -22.37
CA GLY A 134 12.51 -3.96 -21.82
C GLY A 134 12.83 -3.43 -20.42
N GLN A 135 12.03 -2.50 -19.89
CA GLN A 135 12.19 -1.98 -18.52
C GLN A 135 11.44 -2.83 -17.49
N LYS A 136 11.80 -2.66 -16.21
CA LYS A 136 11.14 -3.32 -15.09
C LYS A 136 10.72 -2.34 -13.99
N ALA A 137 9.63 -2.69 -13.32
CA ALA A 137 9.28 -2.19 -12.00
C ALA A 137 9.83 -3.13 -10.92
N VAL A 138 10.25 -2.55 -9.80
CA VAL A 138 10.82 -3.25 -8.66
C VAL A 138 10.08 -2.78 -7.41
N PHE A 139 9.54 -3.73 -6.66
CA PHE A 139 8.78 -3.46 -5.44
C PHE A 139 9.39 -4.21 -4.26
N GLN A 140 9.63 -3.50 -3.17
CA GLN A 140 10.11 -4.04 -1.91
C GLN A 140 9.35 -3.38 -0.76
N PHE A 141 8.68 -4.18 0.06
CA PHE A 141 7.94 -3.70 1.22
C PHE A 141 8.55 -4.26 2.51
N LYS A 142 8.67 -3.39 3.51
CA LYS A 142 8.91 -3.83 4.89
C LYS A 142 7.59 -4.35 5.48
N PRO A 143 7.62 -5.20 6.52
CA PRO A 143 6.44 -5.57 7.29
C PRO A 143 6.01 -4.42 8.22
N THR A 144 5.92 -3.20 7.68
CA THR A 144 5.55 -1.98 8.38
C THR A 144 4.42 -1.29 7.62
N ILE A 145 3.55 -0.58 8.33
CA ILE A 145 2.56 0.32 7.73
C ILE A 145 2.88 1.74 8.12
N TRP A 146 2.50 2.68 7.26
CA TRP A 146 2.50 4.10 7.54
C TRP A 146 1.06 4.53 7.81
N ILE A 147 0.86 5.35 8.85
CA ILE A 147 -0.44 5.90 9.20
C ILE A 147 -0.34 7.39 9.52
N GLY A 148 -1.33 8.15 9.09
CA GLY A 148 -1.49 9.55 9.46
C GLY A 148 -2.89 10.08 9.19
N ALA A 149 -3.15 11.28 9.72
CA ALA A 149 -4.37 12.03 9.42
C ALA A 149 -4.17 12.81 8.11
N ALA A 150 -5.17 12.77 7.24
CA ALA A 150 -5.19 13.50 5.97
C ALA A 150 -6.64 13.85 5.58
N SER A 151 -6.79 14.74 4.61
CA SER A 151 -8.09 15.15 4.08
C SER A 151 -8.14 14.93 2.58
N GLN A 152 -9.34 14.64 2.05
CA GLN A 152 -9.59 14.44 0.62
C GLN A 152 -8.80 13.26 0.05
N ILE A 153 -8.62 12.20 0.84
CA ILE A 153 -7.95 10.99 0.39
C ILE A 153 -8.97 9.97 -0.11
N VAL A 154 -8.71 9.41 -1.28
CA VAL A 154 -9.52 8.35 -1.87
C VAL A 154 -8.78 7.02 -1.71
N GLU A 155 -9.46 6.02 -1.15
CA GLU A 155 -8.89 4.68 -0.99
C GLU A 155 -8.55 4.08 -2.36
N GLY A 156 -7.35 3.53 -2.50
CA GLY A 156 -6.84 2.95 -3.74
C GLY A 156 -6.23 3.94 -4.74
N GLU A 157 -6.22 5.25 -4.42
CA GLU A 157 -5.61 6.27 -5.28
C GLU A 157 -4.21 6.68 -4.81
N VAL A 158 -3.43 7.20 -5.76
CA VAL A 158 -2.13 7.82 -5.50
C VAL A 158 -2.31 9.09 -4.68
N MET A 159 -1.59 9.18 -3.57
CA MET A 159 -1.56 10.35 -2.70
C MET A 159 -0.58 11.41 -3.20
N ASN A 160 -0.91 12.67 -2.94
CA ASN A 160 -0.03 13.81 -3.20
C ASN A 160 1.18 13.78 -2.27
N SER A 161 2.36 14.13 -2.80
CA SER A 161 3.63 14.22 -2.05
C SER A 161 3.57 15.14 -0.83
N ALA A 162 2.77 16.21 -0.88
CA ALA A 162 2.56 17.10 0.26
C ALA A 162 1.95 16.34 1.46
N ILE A 163 0.94 15.51 1.21
CA ILE A 163 0.28 14.71 2.25
C ILE A 163 1.24 13.65 2.79
N ILE A 164 2.02 13.01 1.91
CA ILE A 164 2.99 11.98 2.30
C ILE A 164 4.08 12.57 3.20
N SER A 165 4.50 13.81 2.96
CA SER A 165 5.54 14.49 3.74
C SER A 165 5.11 14.79 5.17
N ASP A 166 3.81 14.98 5.39
CA ASP A 166 3.24 15.22 6.71
C ASP A 166 3.04 13.91 7.51
N ILE A 167 2.96 12.76 6.84
CA ILE A 167 2.74 11.45 7.47
C ILE A 167 4.08 10.78 7.84
N ASN A 168 4.39 10.82 9.13
CA ASN A 168 5.69 10.40 9.65
C ASN A 168 5.63 9.19 10.61
N THR A 169 4.46 8.57 10.81
CA THR A 169 4.33 7.44 11.75
C THR A 169 4.44 6.10 11.02
N GLU A 170 5.55 5.40 11.24
CA GLU A 170 5.78 4.01 10.79
C GLU A 170 5.51 3.04 11.96
N ILE A 171 4.66 2.03 11.71
CA ILE A 171 4.30 1.00 12.69
C ILE A 171 4.77 -0.36 12.17
N SER A 172 5.59 -1.06 12.97
CA SER A 172 6.00 -2.43 12.67
C SER A 172 4.88 -3.43 12.94
N LEU A 173 4.64 -4.32 11.97
CA LEU A 173 3.70 -5.43 12.07
C LEU A 173 4.40 -6.78 12.25
N LEU A 174 5.73 -6.78 12.42
CA LEU A 174 6.51 -8.01 12.52
C LEU A 174 6.09 -8.83 13.75
N GLY A 175 5.68 -10.08 13.49
CA GLY A 175 5.30 -11.04 14.54
C GLY A 175 3.92 -10.78 15.16
N ILE A 176 3.13 -9.84 14.62
CA ILE A 176 1.79 -9.52 15.16
C ILE A 176 0.72 -10.35 14.45
N ALA A 177 -0.12 -11.04 15.22
CA ALA A 177 -1.33 -11.69 14.74
C ALA A 177 -2.54 -10.74 14.78
N SER A 178 -2.65 -9.94 15.84
CA SER A 178 -3.67 -8.89 15.96
C SER A 178 -3.26 -7.76 16.89
N ALA A 179 -3.78 -6.56 16.66
CA ALA A 179 -3.57 -5.40 17.54
C ALA A 179 -4.64 -4.32 17.35
N ASP A 180 -4.76 -3.45 18.34
CA ASP A 180 -5.47 -2.17 18.20
C ASP A 180 -4.49 -1.10 17.73
N LEU A 181 -4.85 -0.39 16.66
CA LEU A 181 -4.14 0.79 16.17
C LEU A 181 -4.83 2.03 16.72
N VAL A 182 -4.32 2.52 17.85
CA VAL A 182 -4.95 3.59 18.62
C VAL A 182 -4.40 4.94 18.19
N VAL A 183 -5.30 5.88 17.88
CA VAL A 183 -4.95 7.29 17.69
C VAL A 183 -5.36 8.11 18.90
N THR A 184 -4.48 9.00 19.32
CA THR A 184 -4.74 10.03 20.36
C THR A 184 -4.29 11.39 19.86
N GLY A 185 -4.53 12.43 20.65
CA GLY A 185 -4.16 13.80 20.31
C GLY A 185 -5.18 14.48 19.41
N GLY A 186 -4.76 15.44 18.58
CA GLY A 186 -5.65 16.29 17.79
C GLY A 186 -6.38 17.35 18.63
N GLY A 187 -7.43 17.91 18.05
CA GLY A 187 -8.33 18.89 18.68
C GLY A 187 -8.20 20.32 18.17
N PRO A 188 -9.21 21.17 18.41
CA PRO A 188 -9.21 22.55 17.93
C PRO A 188 -8.39 23.48 18.86
N GLY A 189 -7.82 24.54 18.27
CA GLY A 189 -7.28 25.68 19.02
C GLY A 189 -5.83 25.54 19.51
N ALA A 190 -5.44 26.47 20.38
CA ALA A 190 -4.05 26.64 20.83
C ALA A 190 -3.53 25.50 21.72
N ASN A 191 -4.42 24.67 22.26
CA ASN A 191 -4.08 23.49 23.07
C ASN A 191 -4.14 22.18 22.26
N SER A 192 -4.25 22.28 20.93
CA SER A 192 -4.22 21.10 20.07
C SER A 192 -2.88 20.38 20.21
N THR A 193 -2.95 19.05 20.23
CA THR A 193 -1.76 18.19 20.26
C THR A 193 -1.62 17.47 18.93
N PRO A 194 -0.40 17.13 18.49
CA PRO A 194 -0.23 16.32 17.30
C PRO A 194 -0.96 14.97 17.43
N PHE A 195 -1.41 14.41 16.30
CA PHE A 195 -1.89 13.03 16.30
C PHE A 195 -0.74 12.08 16.65
N VAL A 196 -1.02 11.15 17.56
CA VAL A 196 -0.08 10.09 17.95
C VAL A 196 -0.74 8.75 17.71
N PHE A 197 -0.06 7.87 16.98
CA PHE A 197 -0.52 6.51 16.70
C PHE A 197 0.35 5.50 17.45
N SER A 198 -0.29 4.50 18.03
CA SER A 198 0.40 3.43 18.76
C SER A 198 -0.33 2.10 18.60
N LEU A 199 0.37 1.02 18.90
CA LEU A 199 -0.24 -0.31 18.98
C LEU A 199 -0.56 -0.65 20.44
N GLU A 200 -1.79 -1.06 20.67
CA GLU A 200 -2.27 -1.58 21.95
C GLU A 200 -2.86 -2.98 21.77
N ASN A 201 -3.07 -3.70 22.87
CA ASN A 201 -3.70 -5.04 22.88
C ASN A 201 -3.08 -6.02 21.87
N VAL A 202 -1.73 -5.98 21.74
CA VAL A 202 -0.98 -6.75 20.76
C VAL A 202 -0.99 -8.24 21.12
N VAL A 203 -1.35 -9.06 20.14
CA VAL A 203 -1.25 -10.53 20.18
C VAL A 203 -0.21 -10.96 19.16
N MET A 204 0.76 -11.75 19.60
CA MET A 204 1.84 -12.26 18.75
C MET A 204 1.41 -13.51 17.96
N ALA A 205 2.01 -13.70 16.79
CA ALA A 205 1.77 -14.82 15.86
C ALA A 205 2.65 -16.05 16.14
#